data_AF-A0A3C1T2G9-F1
#
_entry.id   AF-A0A3C1T2G9-F1
#
_cell.length_a   1.000
_cell.length_b   1.000
_cell.length_c   1.000
_cell.angle_alpha   90.00
_cell.angle_beta   90.00
_cell.angle_gamma   90.00
#
_symmetry.space_group_name_H-M   'P 1'
#
loop_
_entity.id
_entity.type
_entity.pdbx_description
1 polymer ?
#
loop_
_entity_poly.entity_id
_entity_poly.type
_entity_poly.pdbx_seq_one_letter_code
_entity_poly.pdbx_strand_id
1 'polypeptide(L)'
;MREHYCEKPAGIIKNILSFNYKHGSMSKFILLFLLLACTSLPCSAQKDNKTTTLSPEASKQLINQIAPETSKRLLSSSSREACHCIDSVLQVRKVGDSTKILQLVRHCISSEVTTYQLSMKMLESLKSGEKNITINSDQNSAEYKKYYREIEDWLVDSCDSLRLLMTSNEEKETEASYSNDPEAIKQYNDGIKLLNKGDYAGALPYFKKAVEADSRFAYAWDNVGICSRRTGDLDNALKAYNKSLELSPGGKTPLQNIPVVYEMKKEYAKAIEAYKNFLNYFPHDAEAYYGMGRIGILYTDDMENGVDNMCKAYNLYVKNNSPYRSDAQSNLAYAYKKMKEQGKEEQFFTILKNNNISAK
;
A
#
# COMPACT_ATOMS: atom_id res chain seq x y z
N MET A 1 57.63 -14.58 -27.53
CA MET A 1 56.28 -15.16 -27.68
C MET A 1 55.50 -14.81 -26.43
N ARG A 2 54.54 -13.89 -26.50
CA ARG A 2 53.71 -13.45 -25.37
C ARG A 2 52.27 -13.85 -25.68
N GLU A 3 51.69 -14.72 -24.86
CA GLU A 3 50.25 -14.99 -24.86
C GLU A 3 49.58 -14.10 -23.82
N HIS A 4 48.60 -13.31 -24.28
CA HIS A 4 47.82 -12.39 -23.47
C HIS A 4 46.50 -13.03 -23.03
N TYR A 5 46.19 -12.81 -21.76
CA TYR A 5 44.93 -13.08 -21.07
C TYR A 5 43.72 -12.53 -21.83
N CYS A 6 42.63 -13.31 -21.91
CA CYS A 6 41.34 -12.85 -22.42
C CYS A 6 40.42 -12.49 -21.24
N GLU A 7 40.08 -11.20 -21.13
CA GLU A 7 39.20 -10.61 -20.12
C GLU A 7 37.70 -10.94 -20.35
N LYS A 8 36.93 -10.83 -19.26
CA LYS A 8 35.48 -11.04 -19.13
C LYS A 8 34.62 -10.25 -20.15
N PRO A 9 33.42 -10.73 -20.51
CA PRO A 9 32.51 -10.03 -21.43
C PRO A 9 31.74 -8.90 -20.71
N ALA A 10 32.43 -7.81 -20.40
CA ALA A 10 31.84 -6.57 -19.89
C ALA A 10 31.93 -5.41 -20.91
N GLY A 11 32.55 -5.62 -22.08
CA GLY A 11 32.87 -4.56 -23.05
C GLY A 11 31.88 -4.33 -24.19
N ILE A 12 30.99 -5.28 -24.51
CA ILE A 12 30.12 -5.16 -25.72
C ILE A 12 28.84 -4.34 -25.44
N ILE A 13 28.42 -4.22 -24.17
CA ILE A 13 27.19 -3.49 -23.81
C ILE A 13 27.41 -1.97 -23.79
N LYS A 14 28.66 -1.49 -23.77
CA LYS A 14 28.95 -0.07 -23.51
C LYS A 14 28.87 0.88 -24.72
N ASN A 15 28.79 0.36 -25.94
CA ASN A 15 28.79 1.20 -27.16
C ASN A 15 27.44 1.35 -27.88
N ILE A 16 26.34 0.87 -27.29
CA ILE A 16 24.99 1.00 -27.91
C ILE A 16 24.16 2.13 -27.26
N LEU A 17 24.59 2.72 -26.15
CA LEU A 17 23.79 3.67 -25.39
C LEU A 17 24.46 5.04 -25.27
N SER A 18 24.27 5.87 -26.31
CA SER A 18 24.36 7.32 -26.16
C SER A 18 23.41 8.03 -27.14
N PHE A 19 22.13 8.13 -26.78
CA PHE A 19 21.26 9.15 -27.34
C PHE A 19 20.37 9.73 -26.22
N ASN A 20 20.68 10.97 -25.85
CA ASN A 20 19.81 11.81 -25.03
C ASN A 20 18.69 12.35 -25.93
N TYR A 21 17.41 12.12 -25.60
CA TYR A 21 16.37 13.12 -25.88
C TYR A 21 15.07 12.95 -25.07
N LYS A 22 14.46 14.10 -24.80
CA LYS A 22 13.25 14.36 -23.99
C LYS A 22 11.95 14.07 -24.75
N HIS A 23 10.94 13.66 -23.98
CA HIS A 23 9.50 13.54 -24.29
C HIS A 23 9.02 12.47 -25.28
N GLY A 24 8.07 11.64 -24.80
CA GLY A 24 6.94 11.12 -25.58
C GLY A 24 7.10 9.72 -26.21
N SER A 25 6.49 8.71 -25.55
CA SER A 25 5.78 7.53 -26.09
C SER A 25 6.36 6.64 -27.23
N MET A 26 7.48 6.95 -27.89
CA MET A 26 7.98 6.16 -29.04
C MET A 26 9.22 5.28 -28.75
N SER A 27 9.81 5.36 -27.54
CA SER A 27 11.02 4.60 -27.20
C SER A 27 10.81 3.08 -27.10
N LYS A 28 9.62 2.62 -26.66
CA LYS A 28 9.33 1.19 -26.47
C LYS A 28 9.20 0.42 -27.80
N PHE A 29 8.78 1.10 -28.87
CA PHE A 29 8.75 0.51 -30.20
C PHE A 29 10.15 0.31 -30.78
N ILE A 30 11.16 1.10 -30.40
CA ILE A 30 12.52 1.00 -30.96
C ILE A 30 13.25 -0.24 -30.42
N LEU A 31 13.09 -0.58 -29.14
CA LEU A 31 13.68 -1.80 -28.57
C LEU A 31 13.05 -3.07 -29.15
N LEU A 32 11.73 -3.02 -29.41
CA LEU A 32 10.98 -4.09 -30.03
C LEU A 32 11.20 -4.15 -31.56
N PHE A 33 11.41 -3.02 -32.24
CA PHE A 33 11.82 -2.95 -33.66
C PHE A 33 13.23 -3.50 -33.85
N LEU A 34 14.14 -3.26 -32.91
CA LEU A 34 15.49 -3.85 -32.92
C LEU A 34 15.44 -5.38 -32.75
N LEU A 35 14.43 -5.91 -32.03
CA LEU A 35 14.19 -7.34 -31.91
C LEU A 35 13.42 -7.93 -33.12
N LEU A 36 12.42 -7.22 -33.65
CA LEU A 36 11.64 -7.59 -34.84
C LEU A 36 12.50 -7.57 -36.11
N ALA A 37 13.44 -6.63 -36.22
CA ALA A 37 14.42 -6.59 -37.30
C ALA A 37 15.29 -7.86 -37.38
N CYS A 38 15.41 -8.63 -36.28
CA CYS A 38 16.11 -9.92 -36.30
C CYS A 38 15.21 -11.14 -36.60
N THR A 39 13.93 -10.94 -36.92
CA THR A 39 13.02 -12.03 -37.32
C THR A 39 12.66 -12.04 -38.81
N SER A 40 12.94 -10.95 -39.55
CA SER A 40 12.76 -10.88 -41.00
C SER A 40 14.02 -10.52 -41.78
N LEU A 41 15.12 -10.18 -41.10
CA LEU A 41 16.46 -10.03 -41.65
C LEU A 41 17.45 -10.70 -40.70
N PRO A 42 18.45 -11.46 -41.19
CA PRO A 42 19.40 -12.10 -40.32
C PRO A 42 20.21 -11.01 -39.59
N CYS A 43 20.20 -11.07 -38.25
CA CYS A 43 20.99 -10.22 -37.36
C CYS A 43 22.46 -10.23 -37.86
N SER A 44 22.89 -9.16 -38.55
CA SER A 44 24.23 -9.04 -39.10
C SER A 44 25.08 -8.17 -38.17
N ALA A 45 26.06 -8.78 -37.51
CA ALA A 45 27.15 -8.02 -36.90
C ALA A 45 28.21 -7.77 -37.97
N GLN A 46 28.40 -6.50 -38.35
CA GLN A 46 29.36 -6.12 -39.39
C GLN A 46 30.71 -5.81 -38.73
N LYS A 47 31.65 -6.74 -38.86
CA LYS A 47 33.08 -6.48 -38.65
C LYS A 47 33.81 -6.96 -39.90
N ASP A 48 34.54 -6.06 -40.54
CA ASP A 48 35.38 -6.35 -41.71
C ASP A 48 34.61 -6.98 -42.91
N ASN A 49 33.49 -6.38 -43.31
CA ASN A 49 32.72 -6.73 -44.52
C ASN A 49 32.29 -8.19 -44.68
N LYS A 50 32.25 -8.98 -43.60
CA LYS A 50 31.64 -10.32 -43.58
C LYS A 50 30.35 -10.30 -42.76
N THR A 51 29.24 -10.60 -43.43
CA THR A 51 27.95 -10.82 -42.78
C THR A 51 27.95 -12.21 -42.14
N THR A 52 28.04 -12.30 -40.83
CA THR A 52 27.79 -13.56 -40.12
C THR A 52 26.31 -13.61 -39.77
N THR A 53 25.58 -14.55 -40.38
CA THR A 53 24.18 -14.82 -40.07
C THR A 53 24.12 -15.96 -39.06
N LEU A 54 23.39 -15.76 -37.96
CA LEU A 54 23.11 -16.84 -37.00
C LEU A 54 22.24 -17.90 -37.68
N SER A 55 22.55 -19.18 -37.45
CA SER A 55 21.64 -20.26 -37.87
C SER A 55 20.32 -20.17 -37.09
N PRO A 56 19.22 -20.72 -37.63
CA PRO A 56 17.95 -20.82 -36.90
C PRO A 56 18.10 -21.48 -35.52
N GLU A 57 18.93 -22.52 -35.41
CA GLU A 57 19.20 -23.22 -34.15
C GLU A 57 19.97 -22.34 -33.16
N ALA A 58 21.00 -21.63 -33.61
CA ALA A 58 21.78 -20.71 -32.77
C ALA A 58 20.92 -19.53 -32.28
N SER A 59 20.02 -19.03 -33.14
CA SER A 59 19.06 -17.98 -32.80
C SER A 59 18.07 -18.45 -31.72
N LYS A 60 17.54 -19.66 -31.86
CA LYS A 60 16.62 -20.26 -30.87
C LYS A 60 17.31 -20.52 -29.53
N GLN A 61 18.55 -20.99 -29.54
CA GLN A 61 19.34 -21.17 -28.31
C GLN A 61 19.59 -19.84 -27.58
N LEU A 62 19.95 -18.79 -28.32
CA LEU A 62 20.16 -17.46 -27.74
C LEU A 62 18.86 -16.90 -27.12
N ILE A 63 17.74 -17.01 -27.84
CA ILE A 63 16.43 -16.57 -27.33
C ILE A 63 16.06 -17.29 -26.03
N ASN A 64 16.28 -18.60 -25.96
CA ASN A 64 16.01 -19.38 -24.75
C ASN A 64 16.89 -18.96 -23.56
N GLN A 65 18.13 -18.54 -23.81
CA GLN A 65 19.03 -18.04 -22.76
C GLN A 65 18.60 -16.69 -22.19
N ILE A 66 18.16 -15.76 -23.05
CA ILE A 66 17.80 -14.40 -22.62
C ILE A 66 16.35 -14.28 -22.11
N ALA A 67 15.45 -15.15 -22.57
CA ALA A 67 14.03 -15.01 -22.31
C ALA A 67 13.60 -14.95 -20.83
N PRO A 68 14.20 -15.71 -19.89
CA PRO A 68 13.83 -15.60 -18.47
C PRO A 68 14.05 -14.18 -17.92
N GLU A 69 15.17 -13.57 -18.26
CA GLU A 69 15.51 -12.21 -17.83
C GLU A 69 14.65 -11.17 -18.57
N THR A 70 14.43 -11.36 -19.87
CA THR A 70 13.53 -10.51 -20.66
C THR A 70 12.10 -10.53 -20.10
N SER A 71 11.57 -11.69 -19.72
CA SER A 71 10.24 -11.83 -19.10
C SER A 71 10.12 -11.01 -17.82
N LYS A 72 11.10 -11.11 -16.91
CA LYS A 72 11.14 -10.31 -15.67
C LYS A 72 11.16 -8.81 -15.95
N ARG A 73 11.93 -8.39 -16.96
CA ARG A 73 12.00 -6.98 -17.36
C ARG A 73 10.67 -6.48 -17.92
N LEU A 74 10.00 -7.27 -18.76
CA LEU A 74 8.69 -6.94 -19.31
C LEU A 74 7.63 -6.80 -18.20
N LEU A 75 7.63 -7.72 -17.23
CA LEU A 75 6.77 -7.63 -16.05
C LEU A 75 7.05 -6.34 -15.28
N SER A 76 8.30 -6.14 -14.85
CA SER A 76 8.67 -4.95 -14.07
C SER A 76 8.42 -3.63 -14.80
N SER A 77 8.50 -3.62 -16.14
CA SER A 77 8.23 -2.42 -16.93
C SER A 77 6.74 -2.09 -16.92
N SER A 78 5.88 -3.07 -17.18
CA SER A 78 4.43 -2.87 -17.23
C SER A 78 3.89 -2.53 -15.83
N SER A 79 4.38 -3.23 -14.81
CA SER A 79 4.02 -2.96 -13.42
C SER A 79 4.50 -1.60 -12.93
N ARG A 80 5.64 -1.07 -13.39
CA ARG A 80 6.05 0.31 -13.05
C ARG A 80 5.11 1.37 -13.63
N GLU A 81 4.60 1.17 -14.84
CA GLU A 81 3.61 2.10 -15.42
C GLU A 81 2.30 2.08 -14.64
N ALA A 82 1.83 0.88 -14.26
CA ALA A 82 0.69 0.75 -13.36
C ALA A 82 0.95 1.46 -12.02
N CYS A 83 2.15 1.34 -11.45
CA CYS A 83 2.54 2.05 -10.23
C CYS A 83 2.53 3.58 -10.43
N HIS A 84 3.03 4.11 -11.54
CA HIS A 84 2.97 5.54 -11.85
C HIS A 84 1.54 6.08 -12.02
N CYS A 85 0.64 5.26 -12.56
CA CYS A 85 -0.78 5.57 -12.58
C CYS A 85 -1.33 5.64 -11.13
N ILE A 86 -0.98 4.69 -10.28
CA ILE A 86 -1.37 4.67 -8.85
C ILE A 86 -0.80 5.88 -8.09
N ASP A 87 0.45 6.28 -8.36
CA ASP A 87 1.05 7.50 -7.79
C ASP A 87 0.17 8.74 -8.07
N SER A 88 -0.37 8.81 -9.28
CA SER A 88 -1.22 9.91 -9.72
C SER A 88 -2.59 9.90 -9.03
N VAL A 89 -3.13 8.71 -8.73
CA VAL A 89 -4.37 8.56 -7.93
C VAL A 89 -4.19 9.17 -6.54
N LEU A 90 -3.03 8.99 -5.90
CA LEU A 90 -2.74 9.55 -4.56
C LEU A 90 -2.63 11.07 -4.54
N GLN A 91 -2.26 11.71 -5.66
CA GLN A 91 -2.17 13.17 -5.75
C GLN A 91 -3.56 13.84 -5.76
N VAL A 92 -4.61 13.10 -6.13
CA VAL A 92 -6.00 13.54 -6.07
C VAL A 92 -6.56 13.31 -4.66
N ARG A 93 -6.00 14.03 -3.66
CA ARG A 93 -6.33 13.96 -2.21
C ARG A 93 -7.79 14.26 -1.81
N LYS A 94 -8.73 14.35 -2.74
CA LYS A 94 -10.14 14.69 -2.48
C LYS A 94 -11.13 13.52 -2.58
N VAL A 95 -10.67 12.28 -2.67
CA VAL A 95 -11.57 11.12 -2.72
C VAL A 95 -11.54 10.40 -1.37
N GLY A 96 -12.43 10.80 -0.45
CA GLY A 96 -12.64 10.15 0.84
C GLY A 96 -13.44 8.84 0.76
N ASP A 97 -13.33 8.10 -0.35
CA ASP A 97 -14.13 6.90 -0.63
C ASP A 97 -13.18 5.76 -1.06
N SER A 98 -12.93 4.84 -0.14
CA SER A 98 -12.03 3.69 -0.32
C SER A 98 -12.44 2.81 -1.50
N THR A 99 -13.74 2.70 -1.80
CA THR A 99 -14.26 1.95 -2.95
C THR A 99 -13.84 2.60 -4.28
N LYS A 100 -13.84 3.94 -4.35
CA LYS A 100 -13.37 4.66 -5.55
C LYS A 100 -11.87 4.51 -5.75
N ILE A 101 -11.09 4.50 -4.67
CA ILE A 101 -9.64 4.31 -4.74
C ILE A 101 -9.31 2.92 -5.27
N LEU A 102 -9.95 1.87 -4.75
CA LEU A 102 -9.76 0.50 -5.23
C LEU A 102 -10.14 0.34 -6.71
N GLN A 103 -11.22 1.00 -7.16
CA GLN A 103 -11.58 1.01 -8.58
C GLN A 103 -10.53 1.69 -9.47
N LEU A 104 -9.95 2.81 -9.01
CA LEU A 104 -8.88 3.51 -9.73
C LEU A 104 -7.60 2.68 -9.79
N VAL A 105 -7.22 2.02 -8.70
CA VAL A 105 -6.07 1.08 -8.69
C VAL A 105 -6.32 -0.06 -9.65
N ARG A 106 -7.50 -0.68 -9.63
CA ARG A 106 -7.86 -1.75 -10.57
C ARG A 106 -7.77 -1.27 -12.01
N HIS A 107 -8.21 -0.06 -12.30
CA HIS A 107 -8.11 0.55 -13.62
C HIS A 107 -6.65 0.70 -14.07
N CYS A 108 -5.76 1.20 -13.20
CA CYS A 108 -4.32 1.33 -13.48
C CYS A 108 -3.64 -0.02 -13.77
N ILE A 109 -4.02 -1.08 -13.08
CA ILE A 109 -3.50 -2.43 -13.40
C ILE A 109 -4.07 -2.89 -14.73
N SER A 110 -5.39 -2.77 -14.91
CA SER A 110 -6.10 -3.21 -16.11
C SER A 110 -5.61 -2.54 -17.39
N SER A 111 -5.13 -1.30 -17.34
CA SER A 111 -4.58 -0.58 -18.50
C SER A 111 -3.27 -1.18 -19.01
N GLU A 112 -2.52 -1.90 -18.16
CA GLU A 112 -1.23 -2.48 -18.51
C GLU A 112 -1.30 -3.98 -18.86
N VAL A 113 -2.39 -4.68 -18.49
CA VAL A 113 -2.53 -6.13 -18.69
C VAL A 113 -2.38 -6.55 -20.16
N THR A 114 -3.06 -5.86 -21.08
CA THR A 114 -3.02 -6.24 -22.50
C THR A 114 -1.66 -5.94 -23.13
N THR A 115 -1.01 -4.85 -22.71
CA THR A 115 0.37 -4.50 -23.11
C THR A 115 1.36 -5.56 -22.63
N TYR A 116 1.24 -5.99 -21.37
CA TYR A 116 2.07 -7.03 -20.80
C TYR A 116 1.84 -8.39 -21.49
N GLN A 117 0.57 -8.76 -21.69
CA GLN A 117 0.17 -9.97 -22.40
C GLN A 117 0.75 -10.00 -23.82
N LEU A 118 0.61 -8.92 -24.58
CA LEU A 118 1.16 -8.80 -25.93
C LEU A 118 2.67 -9.02 -25.92
N SER A 119 3.37 -8.33 -25.02
CA SER A 119 4.84 -8.41 -24.90
C SER A 119 5.30 -9.83 -24.59
N MET A 120 4.60 -10.54 -23.70
CA MET A 120 4.90 -11.91 -23.34
C MET A 120 4.62 -12.89 -24.49
N LYS A 121 3.51 -12.71 -25.22
CA LYS A 121 3.21 -13.56 -26.39
C LYS A 121 4.16 -13.31 -27.56
N MET A 122 4.65 -12.09 -27.72
CA MET A 122 5.73 -11.81 -28.67
C MET A 122 7.01 -12.56 -28.27
N LEU A 123 7.36 -12.58 -26.98
CA LEU A 123 8.50 -13.35 -26.50
C LEU A 123 8.31 -14.87 -26.68
N GLU A 124 7.10 -15.38 -26.54
CA GLU A 124 6.77 -16.80 -26.81
C GLU A 124 6.82 -17.12 -28.30
N SER A 125 6.27 -16.27 -29.17
CA SER A 125 6.37 -16.36 -30.63
C SER A 125 7.83 -16.45 -31.09
N LEU A 126 8.73 -15.66 -30.48
CA LEU A 126 10.16 -15.71 -30.77
C LEU A 126 10.79 -17.08 -30.43
N LYS A 127 10.24 -17.81 -29.46
CA LYS A 127 10.71 -19.17 -29.08
C LYS A 127 10.10 -20.26 -29.94
N SER A 128 8.81 -20.16 -30.24
CA SER A 128 8.06 -21.20 -30.95
C SER A 128 8.14 -21.08 -32.47
N GLY A 129 8.39 -19.87 -32.99
CA GLY A 129 8.30 -19.55 -34.42
C GLY A 129 6.86 -19.31 -34.90
N GLU A 130 5.88 -19.30 -33.99
CA GLU A 130 4.49 -19.01 -34.31
C GLU A 130 4.31 -17.55 -34.72
N LYS A 131 3.64 -17.31 -35.84
CA LYS A 131 3.44 -15.96 -36.41
C LYS A 131 2.14 -15.30 -35.97
N ASN A 132 1.20 -16.07 -35.43
CA ASN A 132 -0.11 -15.58 -35.01
C ASN A 132 -0.11 -15.28 -33.52
N ILE A 133 -0.19 -14.00 -33.17
CA ILE A 133 -0.27 -13.55 -31.78
C ILE A 133 -1.71 -13.16 -31.49
N THR A 134 -2.34 -13.86 -30.56
CA THR A 134 -3.72 -13.56 -30.12
C THR A 134 -3.68 -13.06 -28.68
N ILE A 135 -4.26 -11.88 -28.42
CA ILE A 135 -4.42 -11.33 -27.07
C ILE A 135 -5.87 -11.45 -26.63
N ASN A 136 -6.09 -11.53 -25.32
CA ASN A 136 -7.43 -11.66 -24.72
C ASN A 136 -7.68 -10.51 -23.75
N SER A 137 -8.49 -9.55 -24.17
CA SER A 137 -8.88 -8.39 -23.37
C SER A 137 -10.13 -8.63 -22.50
N ASP A 138 -10.76 -9.80 -22.58
CA ASP A 138 -11.88 -10.14 -21.70
C ASP A 138 -11.38 -10.33 -20.27
N GLN A 139 -11.76 -9.41 -19.39
CA GLN A 139 -11.39 -9.39 -17.98
C GLN A 139 -11.84 -10.64 -17.22
N ASN A 140 -12.84 -11.36 -17.74
CA ASN A 140 -13.33 -12.59 -17.12
C ASN A 140 -12.53 -13.83 -17.54
N SER A 141 -11.77 -13.75 -18.63
CA SER A 141 -10.96 -14.86 -19.14
C SER A 141 -9.88 -15.27 -18.14
N ALA A 142 -9.59 -16.57 -18.09
CA ALA A 142 -8.51 -17.11 -17.26
C ALA A 142 -7.14 -16.52 -17.65
N GLU A 143 -6.97 -16.24 -18.94
CA GLU A 143 -5.74 -15.69 -19.48
C GLU A 143 -5.51 -14.23 -19.04
N TYR A 144 -6.52 -13.36 -19.14
CA TYR A 144 -6.43 -11.99 -18.64
C TYR A 144 -6.11 -11.98 -17.14
N LYS A 145 -6.84 -12.79 -16.36
CA LYS A 145 -6.65 -12.89 -14.91
C LYS A 145 -5.24 -13.35 -14.52
N LYS A 146 -4.59 -14.19 -15.33
CA LYS A 146 -3.19 -14.59 -15.12
C LYS A 146 -2.26 -13.39 -15.18
N TYR A 147 -2.28 -12.64 -16.28
CA TYR A 147 -1.40 -11.47 -16.45
C TYR A 147 -1.72 -10.34 -15.47
N TYR A 148 -3.00 -10.17 -15.11
CA TYR A 148 -3.41 -9.24 -14.07
C TYR A 148 -2.74 -9.56 -12.72
N ARG A 149 -2.80 -10.82 -12.28
CA ARG A 149 -2.21 -11.26 -11.01
C ARG A 149 -0.70 -11.10 -10.99
N GLU A 150 -0.01 -11.43 -12.09
CA GLU A 150 1.44 -11.26 -12.16
C GLU A 150 1.86 -9.78 -11.97
N ILE A 151 1.10 -8.84 -12.55
CA ILE A 151 1.32 -7.40 -12.34
C ILE A 151 1.01 -7.02 -10.89
N GLU A 152 -0.13 -7.46 -10.36
CA GLU A 152 -0.58 -7.20 -9.00
C GLU A 152 0.45 -7.68 -7.96
N ASP A 153 0.90 -8.93 -8.05
CA ASP A 153 1.91 -9.53 -7.16
C ASP A 153 3.20 -8.70 -7.16
N TRP A 154 3.67 -8.28 -8.34
CA TRP A 154 4.86 -7.43 -8.45
C TRP A 154 4.66 -6.07 -7.76
N LEU A 155 3.48 -5.47 -7.91
CA LEU A 155 3.15 -4.17 -7.34
C LEU A 155 3.12 -4.21 -5.81
N VAL A 156 2.61 -5.30 -5.21
CA VAL A 156 2.57 -5.46 -3.74
C VAL A 156 3.97 -5.34 -3.15
N ASP A 157 4.97 -5.93 -3.79
CA ASP A 157 6.35 -5.94 -3.31
C ASP A 157 7.12 -4.65 -3.63
N SER A 158 6.81 -4.00 -4.77
CA SER A 158 7.68 -2.99 -5.38
C SER A 158 7.05 -1.61 -5.57
N CYS A 159 5.76 -1.42 -5.31
CA CYS A 159 5.06 -0.15 -5.47
C CYS A 159 4.70 0.48 -4.10
N ASP A 160 5.47 1.49 -3.68
CA ASP A 160 5.27 2.18 -2.40
C ASP A 160 3.88 2.83 -2.29
N SER A 161 3.38 3.41 -3.38
CA SER A 161 2.06 4.04 -3.43
C SER A 161 0.93 3.04 -3.25
N LEU A 162 1.04 1.86 -3.86
CA LEU A 162 0.09 0.78 -3.62
C LEU A 162 0.18 0.30 -2.18
N ARG A 163 1.39 0.10 -1.66
CA ARG A 163 1.58 -0.31 -0.26
C ARG A 163 1.03 0.72 0.72
N LEU A 164 1.10 2.02 0.43
CA LEU A 164 0.46 3.06 1.24
C LEU A 164 -1.08 2.95 1.22
N LEU A 165 -1.65 2.63 0.06
CA LEU A 165 -3.08 2.32 -0.09
C LEU A 165 -3.49 1.01 0.59
N MET A 166 -2.59 0.03 0.66
CA MET A 166 -2.83 -1.26 1.30
C MET A 166 -2.68 -1.16 2.84
N THR A 167 -1.64 -0.50 3.34
CA THR A 167 -1.40 -0.27 4.78
C THR A 167 -2.45 0.63 5.43
N SER A 168 -3.11 1.50 4.65
CA SER A 168 -4.31 2.21 5.12
C SER A 168 -5.54 1.31 5.22
N ASN A 169 -5.58 0.20 4.47
CA ASN A 169 -6.73 -0.71 4.30
C ASN A 169 -6.43 -2.19 4.67
N GLU A 170 -5.49 -2.47 5.58
CA GLU A 170 -5.18 -3.83 6.08
C GLU A 170 -6.30 -4.41 6.99
N GLU A 171 -7.55 -4.07 6.73
CA GLU A 171 -8.66 -4.80 7.35
C GLU A 171 -8.83 -6.12 6.58
N LYS A 172 -8.47 -7.24 7.21
CA LYS A 172 -8.85 -8.56 6.71
C LYS A 172 -10.37 -8.68 6.83
N GLU A 173 -11.06 -8.33 5.76
CA GLU A 173 -12.52 -8.48 5.68
C GLU A 173 -12.88 -9.94 5.93
N THR A 174 -13.80 -10.17 6.86
CA THR A 174 -14.35 -11.49 7.17
C THR A 174 -15.70 -11.64 6.47
N GLU A 175 -16.22 -12.87 6.40
CA GLU A 175 -17.61 -13.09 5.95
C GLU A 175 -18.63 -12.28 6.77
N ALA A 176 -18.29 -11.94 8.01
CA ALA A 176 -19.12 -11.13 8.90
C ALA A 176 -18.89 -9.61 8.72
N SER A 177 -17.91 -9.16 7.93
CA SER A 177 -17.73 -7.73 7.65
C SER A 177 -18.96 -7.11 7.01
N TYR A 178 -19.62 -7.86 6.12
CA TYR A 178 -20.79 -7.44 5.37
C TYR A 178 -22.01 -8.29 5.71
N SER A 179 -23.19 -7.77 5.37
CA SER A 179 -24.44 -8.54 5.39
C SER A 179 -24.87 -8.91 3.97
N ASN A 180 -25.51 -10.07 3.85
CA ASN A 180 -26.28 -10.45 2.66
C ASN A 180 -27.80 -10.25 2.85
N ASP A 181 -28.24 -9.80 4.04
CA ASP A 181 -29.64 -9.52 4.31
C ASP A 181 -30.04 -8.18 3.66
N PRO A 182 -31.02 -8.17 2.74
CA PRO A 182 -31.39 -6.94 2.02
C PRO A 182 -31.90 -5.82 2.93
N GLU A 183 -32.58 -6.14 4.03
CA GLU A 183 -33.06 -5.12 4.96
C GLU A 183 -31.91 -4.57 5.81
N ALA A 184 -30.99 -5.42 6.26
CA ALA A 184 -29.78 -4.99 6.95
C ALA A 184 -28.93 -4.03 6.09
N ILE A 185 -28.72 -4.38 4.81
CA ILE A 185 -28.00 -3.54 3.84
C ILE A 185 -28.71 -2.20 3.63
N LYS A 186 -30.05 -2.21 3.47
CA LYS A 186 -30.84 -1.00 3.28
C LYS A 186 -30.75 -0.07 4.49
N GLN A 187 -30.97 -0.60 5.69
CA GLN A 187 -30.88 0.15 6.94
C GLN A 187 -29.46 0.71 7.14
N TYR A 188 -28.43 -0.09 6.89
CA TYR A 188 -27.04 0.36 6.92
C TYR A 188 -26.78 1.53 5.97
N ASN A 189 -27.21 1.43 4.71
CA ASN A 189 -27.04 2.50 3.72
C ASN A 189 -27.80 3.78 4.08
N ASP A 190 -29.00 3.68 4.67
CA ASP A 190 -29.73 4.84 5.15
C ASP A 190 -29.03 5.50 6.36
N GLY A 191 -28.47 4.71 7.26
CA GLY A 191 -27.61 5.21 8.34
C GLY A 191 -26.37 5.93 7.81
N ILE A 192 -25.69 5.38 6.80
CA ILE A 192 -24.51 5.99 6.16
C ILE A 192 -24.85 7.37 5.55
N LYS A 193 -26.03 7.55 4.94
CA LYS A 193 -26.45 8.86 4.40
C LYS A 193 -26.52 9.95 5.47
N LEU A 194 -26.92 9.59 6.69
CA LEU A 194 -26.98 10.52 7.83
C LEU A 194 -25.60 10.72 8.46
N LEU A 195 -24.82 9.65 8.60
CA LEU A 195 -23.45 9.71 9.10
C LEU A 195 -22.56 10.61 8.22
N ASN A 196 -22.71 10.56 6.90
CA ASN A 196 -22.01 11.43 5.95
C ASN A 196 -22.38 12.92 6.08
N LYS A 197 -23.52 13.22 6.71
CA LYS A 197 -23.94 14.60 7.07
C LYS A 197 -23.49 14.99 8.48
N GLY A 198 -22.80 14.09 9.19
CA GLY A 198 -22.42 14.28 10.59
C GLY A 198 -23.56 14.08 11.58
N ASP A 199 -24.72 13.58 11.15
CA ASP A 199 -25.88 13.33 12.00
C ASP A 199 -25.79 11.94 12.66
N TYR A 200 -24.96 11.85 13.71
CA TYR A 200 -24.74 10.62 14.46
C TYR A 200 -25.99 10.16 15.24
N ALA A 201 -26.76 11.11 15.77
CA ALA A 201 -27.96 10.81 16.53
C ALA A 201 -29.07 10.26 15.64
N GLY A 202 -29.26 10.84 14.44
CA GLY A 202 -30.19 10.35 13.43
C GLY A 202 -29.74 9.05 12.77
N ALA A 203 -28.44 8.81 12.62
CA ALA A 203 -27.92 7.58 12.01
C ALA A 203 -28.03 6.35 12.94
N LEU A 204 -27.89 6.53 14.26
CA LEU A 204 -27.86 5.41 15.22
C LEU A 204 -29.07 4.46 15.12
N PRO A 205 -30.33 4.92 15.02
CA PRO A 205 -31.49 4.04 14.86
C PRO A 205 -31.41 3.14 13.61
N TYR A 206 -30.85 3.63 12.52
CA TYR A 206 -30.70 2.86 11.28
C TYR A 206 -29.65 1.75 11.43
N PHE A 207 -28.50 2.06 12.05
CA PHE A 207 -27.49 1.03 12.32
C PHE A 207 -27.99 -0.01 13.35
N LYS A 208 -28.80 0.39 14.34
CA LYS A 208 -29.46 -0.56 15.24
C LYS A 208 -30.40 -1.50 14.49
N LYS A 209 -31.24 -0.98 13.59
CA LYS A 209 -32.09 -1.82 12.73
C LYS A 209 -31.28 -2.73 11.81
N ALA A 210 -30.12 -2.28 11.33
CA ALA A 210 -29.23 -3.10 10.53
C ALA A 210 -28.69 -4.31 11.31
N VAL A 211 -28.25 -4.12 12.57
CA VAL A 211 -27.80 -5.23 13.42
C VAL A 211 -28.94 -6.08 13.98
N GLU A 212 -30.17 -5.55 14.05
CA GLU A 212 -31.38 -6.33 14.35
C GLU A 212 -31.75 -7.26 13.19
N ALA A 213 -31.63 -6.78 11.95
CA ALA A 213 -31.85 -7.58 10.74
C ALA A 213 -30.74 -8.62 10.51
N ASP A 214 -29.48 -8.24 10.72
CA ASP A 214 -28.34 -9.16 10.69
C ASP A 214 -27.36 -8.88 11.83
N SER A 215 -27.49 -9.69 12.89
CA SER A 215 -26.63 -9.60 14.07
C SER A 215 -25.15 -9.90 13.81
N ARG A 216 -24.80 -10.48 12.66
CA ARG A 216 -23.42 -10.78 12.26
C ARG A 216 -22.79 -9.69 11.42
N PHE A 217 -23.49 -8.59 11.13
CA PHE A 217 -22.97 -7.49 10.30
C PHE A 217 -22.00 -6.60 11.09
N ALA A 218 -20.70 -6.91 11.03
CA ALA A 218 -19.66 -6.23 11.81
C ALA A 218 -19.56 -4.73 11.50
N TYR A 219 -19.64 -4.30 10.24
CA TYR A 219 -19.61 -2.85 9.93
C TYR A 219 -20.83 -2.10 10.47
N ALA A 220 -22.00 -2.75 10.59
CA ALA A 220 -23.13 -2.13 11.26
C ALA A 220 -22.85 -1.95 12.77
N TRP A 221 -22.24 -2.95 13.43
CA TRP A 221 -21.78 -2.82 14.81
C TRP A 221 -20.72 -1.71 14.98
N ASP A 222 -19.76 -1.58 14.06
CA ASP A 222 -18.80 -0.48 14.06
C ASP A 222 -19.49 0.88 14.06
N ASN A 223 -20.49 1.04 13.21
CA ASN A 223 -21.22 2.28 13.08
C ASN A 223 -22.17 2.56 14.26
N VAL A 224 -22.73 1.52 14.90
CA VAL A 224 -23.37 1.68 16.22
C VAL A 224 -22.36 2.21 17.24
N GLY A 225 -21.14 1.68 17.25
CA GLY A 225 -20.06 2.13 18.13
C GLY A 225 -19.66 3.59 17.87
N ILE A 226 -19.45 3.96 16.61
CA ILE A 226 -19.13 5.33 16.19
C ILE A 226 -20.22 6.30 16.63
N CYS A 227 -21.48 6.00 16.31
CA CYS A 227 -22.58 6.89 16.65
C CYS A 227 -22.72 7.04 18.17
N SER A 228 -22.66 5.93 18.92
CA SER A 228 -22.75 5.95 20.39
C SER A 228 -21.61 6.76 21.03
N ARG A 229 -20.37 6.61 20.54
CA ARG A 229 -19.23 7.40 21.01
C ARG A 229 -19.44 8.89 20.76
N ARG A 230 -19.94 9.25 19.57
CA ARG A 230 -20.15 10.64 19.16
C ARG A 230 -21.33 11.30 19.86
N THR A 231 -22.32 10.53 20.32
CA THR A 231 -23.43 11.01 21.15
C THR A 231 -23.14 10.93 22.66
N GLY A 232 -21.96 10.45 23.06
CA GLY A 232 -21.52 10.39 24.46
C GLY A 232 -21.95 9.14 25.23
N ASP A 233 -22.60 8.18 24.57
CA ASP A 233 -22.95 6.88 25.16
C ASP A 233 -21.74 5.92 25.05
N LEU A 234 -20.77 6.16 25.92
CA LEU A 234 -19.46 5.49 25.87
C LEU A 234 -19.55 3.99 26.20
N ASP A 235 -20.49 3.58 27.05
CA ASP A 235 -20.65 2.16 27.40
C ASP A 235 -21.25 1.36 26.25
N ASN A 236 -22.26 1.90 25.56
CA ASN A 236 -22.77 1.25 24.35
C ASN A 236 -21.77 1.31 23.20
N ALA A 237 -20.92 2.34 23.13
CA ALA A 237 -19.82 2.36 22.16
C ALA A 237 -18.87 1.17 22.35
N LEU A 238 -18.39 0.94 23.59
CA LEU A 238 -17.52 -0.22 23.89
C LEU A 238 -18.20 -1.54 23.60
N LYS A 239 -19.48 -1.72 23.98
CA LYS A 239 -20.24 -2.94 23.69
C LYS A 239 -20.32 -3.22 22.19
N ALA A 240 -20.63 -2.21 21.40
CA ALA A 240 -20.76 -2.35 19.95
C ALA A 240 -19.42 -2.64 19.28
N TYR A 241 -18.34 -1.94 19.66
CA TYR A 241 -17.00 -2.22 19.12
C TYR A 241 -16.49 -3.60 19.51
N ASN A 242 -16.70 -4.04 20.75
CA ASN A 242 -16.35 -5.41 21.17
C ASN A 242 -17.17 -6.44 20.37
N LYS A 243 -18.45 -6.17 20.13
CA LYS A 243 -19.28 -7.07 19.32
C LYS A 243 -18.78 -7.17 17.87
N SER A 244 -18.35 -6.06 17.30
CA SER A 244 -17.69 -6.06 15.99
C SER A 244 -16.40 -6.89 16.00
N LEU A 245 -15.56 -6.76 17.02
CA LEU A 245 -14.31 -7.53 17.14
C LEU A 245 -14.53 -9.02 17.40
N GLU A 246 -15.62 -9.42 18.04
CA GLU A 246 -16.00 -10.83 18.13
C GLU A 246 -16.28 -11.43 16.73
N LEU A 247 -16.82 -10.63 15.81
CA LEU A 247 -17.17 -11.03 14.45
C LEU A 247 -15.97 -10.91 13.49
N SER A 248 -15.18 -9.85 13.65
CA SER A 248 -14.01 -9.51 12.84
C SER A 248 -12.84 -9.09 13.75
N PRO A 249 -12.02 -10.03 14.26
CA PRO A 249 -10.99 -9.74 15.27
C PRO A 249 -9.90 -8.74 14.85
N GLY A 250 -9.75 -8.45 13.56
CA GLY A 250 -8.79 -7.48 13.02
C GLY A 250 -9.44 -6.17 12.56
N GLY A 251 -10.70 -5.91 12.93
CA GLY A 251 -11.42 -4.72 12.50
C GLY A 251 -10.71 -3.44 12.93
N LYS A 252 -10.27 -2.63 11.96
CA LYS A 252 -9.47 -1.43 12.24
C LYS A 252 -10.27 -0.38 12.99
N THR A 253 -11.51 -0.15 12.55
CA THR A 253 -12.44 0.82 13.16
C THR A 253 -12.62 0.61 14.66
N PRO A 254 -13.02 -0.58 15.15
CA PRO A 254 -13.22 -0.80 16.58
C PRO A 254 -11.90 -0.75 17.34
N LEU A 255 -10.82 -1.38 16.86
CA LEU A 255 -9.52 -1.35 17.53
C LEU A 255 -8.97 0.07 17.69
N GLN A 256 -9.17 0.94 16.71
CA GLN A 256 -8.71 2.34 16.77
C GLN A 256 -9.59 3.21 17.68
N ASN A 257 -10.89 2.91 17.82
CA ASN A 257 -11.82 3.74 18.58
C ASN A 257 -11.96 3.31 20.05
N ILE A 258 -11.77 2.03 20.41
CA ILE A 258 -11.83 1.56 21.81
C ILE A 258 -10.87 2.34 22.74
N PRO A 259 -9.58 2.56 22.38
CA PRO A 259 -8.68 3.35 23.21
C PRO A 259 -9.20 4.78 23.44
N VAL A 260 -9.75 5.40 22.40
CA VAL A 260 -10.34 6.75 22.47
C VAL A 260 -11.54 6.78 23.41
N VAL A 261 -12.39 5.74 23.41
CA VAL A 261 -13.50 5.64 24.36
C VAL A 261 -12.98 5.56 25.79
N TYR A 262 -11.95 4.76 26.06
CA TYR A 262 -11.32 4.71 27.39
C TYR A 262 -10.67 6.06 27.77
N GLU A 263 -10.06 6.79 26.84
CA GLU A 263 -9.57 8.15 27.09
C GLU A 263 -10.71 9.11 27.48
N MET A 264 -11.85 9.07 26.76
CA MET A 264 -13.03 9.88 27.08
C MET A 264 -13.59 9.55 28.47
N LYS A 265 -13.49 8.29 28.89
CA LYS A 265 -13.83 7.83 30.25
C LYS A 265 -12.74 8.13 31.29
N LYS A 266 -11.59 8.68 30.88
CA LYS A 266 -10.38 8.91 31.71
C LYS A 266 -9.78 7.62 32.30
N GLU A 267 -10.05 6.48 31.67
CA GLU A 267 -9.51 5.17 32.04
C GLU A 267 -8.17 4.95 31.31
N TYR A 268 -7.17 5.79 31.61
CA TYR A 268 -5.94 5.89 30.83
C TYR A 268 -5.12 4.60 30.73
N ALA A 269 -5.08 3.79 31.80
CA ALA A 269 -4.40 2.49 31.76
C ALA A 269 -5.02 1.55 30.72
N LYS A 270 -6.36 1.47 30.67
CA LYS A 270 -7.08 0.66 29.67
C LYS A 270 -6.93 1.23 28.26
N ALA A 271 -6.88 2.55 28.13
CA ALA A 271 -6.62 3.18 26.83
C ALA A 271 -5.24 2.79 26.27
N ILE A 272 -4.19 2.81 27.12
CA ILE A 272 -2.84 2.39 26.74
C ILE A 272 -2.83 0.90 26.35
N GLU A 273 -3.48 0.02 27.12
CA GLU A 273 -3.59 -1.40 26.78
C GLU A 273 -4.33 -1.63 25.46
N ALA A 274 -5.41 -0.90 25.22
CA ALA A 274 -6.16 -0.98 23.98
C ALA A 274 -5.33 -0.49 22.78
N TYR A 275 -4.53 0.58 22.93
CA TYR A 275 -3.61 1.02 21.88
C TYR A 275 -2.52 -0.01 21.60
N LYS A 276 -1.96 -0.66 22.62
CA LYS A 276 -1.02 -1.79 22.45
C LYS A 276 -1.68 -2.94 21.69
N ASN A 277 -2.93 -3.26 22.02
CA ASN A 277 -3.68 -4.26 21.27
C ASN A 277 -3.84 -3.88 19.80
N PHE A 278 -4.22 -2.64 19.50
CA PHE A 278 -4.30 -2.15 18.12
C PHE A 278 -2.95 -2.26 17.38
N LEU A 279 -1.84 -1.93 18.03
CA LEU A 279 -0.49 -2.08 17.46
C LEU A 279 -0.09 -3.55 17.21
N ASN A 280 -0.71 -4.54 17.87
CA ASN A 280 -0.49 -5.95 17.54
C ASN A 280 -1.03 -6.31 16.15
N TYR A 281 -2.08 -5.61 15.70
CA TYR A 281 -2.64 -5.77 14.35
C TYR A 281 -2.00 -4.81 13.35
N PHE A 282 -1.67 -3.59 13.78
CA PHE A 282 -1.14 -2.52 12.93
C PHE A 282 0.17 -1.94 13.51
N PRO A 283 1.32 -2.65 13.37
CA PRO A 283 2.55 -2.38 14.12
C PRO A 283 3.27 -1.04 13.82
N HIS A 284 2.78 -0.26 12.86
CA HIS A 284 3.37 1.00 12.41
C HIS A 284 2.36 2.15 12.33
N ASP A 285 1.30 2.09 13.12
CA ASP A 285 0.32 3.17 13.17
C ASP A 285 0.80 4.34 14.04
N ALA A 286 0.96 5.51 13.41
CA ALA A 286 1.46 6.70 14.08
C ALA A 286 0.48 7.27 15.12
N GLU A 287 -0.83 7.14 14.89
CA GLU A 287 -1.87 7.69 15.77
C GLU A 287 -1.95 6.90 17.09
N ALA A 288 -1.67 5.59 17.05
CA ALA A 288 -1.59 4.77 18.25
C ALA A 288 -0.42 5.19 19.15
N TYR A 289 0.77 5.36 18.56
CA TYR A 289 1.93 5.87 19.29
C TYR A 289 1.70 7.30 19.80
N TYR A 290 1.04 8.15 19.01
CA TYR A 290 0.69 9.51 19.41
C TYR A 290 -0.29 9.52 20.59
N GLY A 291 -1.34 8.70 20.55
CA GLY A 291 -2.30 8.54 21.64
C GLY A 291 -1.63 8.06 22.93
N MET A 292 -0.87 6.97 22.87
CA MET A 292 -0.11 6.47 24.03
C MET A 292 0.89 7.50 24.56
N GLY A 293 1.62 8.18 23.67
CA GLY A 293 2.59 9.20 24.04
C GLY A 293 1.94 10.38 24.74
N ARG A 294 0.83 10.89 24.20
CA ARG A 294 0.05 11.98 24.79
C ARG A 294 -0.50 11.60 26.16
N ILE A 295 -1.06 10.39 26.31
CA ILE A 295 -1.55 9.92 27.60
C ILE A 295 -0.41 9.86 28.62
N GLY A 296 0.72 9.26 28.26
CA GLY A 296 1.89 9.14 29.12
C GLY A 296 2.48 10.49 29.55
N ILE A 297 2.46 11.48 28.66
CA ILE A 297 2.98 12.82 28.92
C ILE A 297 2.01 13.67 29.77
N LEU A 298 0.71 13.56 29.55
CA LEU A 298 -0.27 14.49 30.12
C LEU A 298 -1.05 13.95 31.32
N TYR A 299 -1.25 12.64 31.41
CA TYR A 299 -2.26 12.06 32.30
C TYR A 299 -1.76 10.94 33.20
N THR A 300 -0.51 10.49 33.04
CA THR A 300 0.09 9.46 33.90
C THR A 300 1.44 9.94 34.44
N ASP A 301 1.97 9.23 35.44
CA ASP A 301 3.32 9.47 35.97
C ASP A 301 4.42 8.82 35.11
N ASP A 302 4.05 8.22 33.97
CA ASP A 302 4.94 7.47 33.08
C ASP A 302 5.38 8.31 31.88
N MET A 303 5.96 9.47 32.18
CA MET A 303 6.36 10.45 31.18
C MET A 303 7.49 9.92 30.29
N GLU A 304 8.35 9.04 30.79
CA GLU A 304 9.46 8.44 30.03
C GLU A 304 8.92 7.58 28.88
N ASN A 305 7.99 6.66 29.16
CA ASN A 305 7.32 5.91 28.09
C ASN A 305 6.44 6.80 27.21
N GLY A 306 5.84 7.85 27.78
CA GLY A 306 5.11 8.86 27.02
C GLY A 306 5.98 9.52 25.94
N VAL A 307 7.19 9.96 26.31
CA VAL A 307 8.17 10.56 25.40
C VAL A 307 8.63 9.54 24.36
N ASP A 308 8.93 8.30 24.75
CA ASP A 308 9.35 7.25 23.81
C ASP A 308 8.29 7.00 22.72
N ASN A 309 7.03 6.83 23.10
CA ASN A 309 5.94 6.65 22.15
C ASN A 309 5.72 7.90 21.28
N MET A 310 5.83 9.10 21.86
CA MET A 310 5.72 10.33 21.08
C MET A 310 6.87 10.48 20.05
N CYS A 311 8.07 9.99 20.37
CA CYS A 311 9.20 9.95 19.44
C CYS A 311 8.94 8.98 18.26
N LYS A 312 8.37 7.80 18.54
CA LYS A 312 7.95 6.85 17.49
C LYS A 312 6.91 7.48 16.57
N ALA A 313 5.89 8.13 17.13
CA ALA A 313 4.89 8.87 16.37
C ALA A 313 5.52 9.96 15.49
N TYR A 314 6.39 10.80 16.08
CA TYR A 314 7.11 11.85 15.37
C TYR A 314 7.90 11.32 14.17
N ASN A 315 8.68 10.25 14.36
CA ASN A 315 9.47 9.64 13.29
C ASN A 315 8.57 9.13 12.14
N LEU A 316 7.43 8.51 12.46
CA LEU A 316 6.46 8.08 11.45
C LEU A 316 5.84 9.26 10.71
N TYR A 317 5.49 10.35 11.42
CA TYR A 317 4.97 11.56 10.79
C TYR A 317 6.00 12.24 9.89
N VAL A 318 7.26 12.30 10.28
CA VAL A 318 8.35 12.82 9.43
C VAL A 318 8.51 11.95 8.18
N LYS A 319 8.60 10.63 8.36
CA LYS A 319 8.72 9.67 7.25
C LYS A 319 7.58 9.82 6.23
N ASN A 320 6.36 10.09 6.72
CA ASN A 320 5.16 10.18 5.89
C ASN A 320 4.81 11.61 5.44
N ASN A 321 5.68 12.61 5.68
CA ASN A 321 5.41 14.02 5.39
C ASN A 321 4.07 14.53 5.98
N SER A 322 3.70 14.03 7.16
CA SER A 322 2.45 14.38 7.84
C SER A 322 2.54 15.77 8.49
N PRO A 323 1.49 16.60 8.43
CA PRO A 323 1.43 17.87 9.15
C PRO A 323 1.40 17.67 10.68
N TYR A 324 0.90 16.53 11.18
CA TYR A 324 0.82 16.23 12.61
C TYR A 324 2.18 16.08 13.31
N ARG A 325 3.29 16.09 12.55
CA ARG A 325 4.65 16.18 13.13
C ARG A 325 4.80 17.39 14.05
N SER A 326 4.14 18.51 13.75
CA SER A 326 4.18 19.73 14.56
C SER A 326 3.49 19.56 15.90
N ASP A 327 2.40 18.79 15.95
CA ASP A 327 1.70 18.47 17.18
C ASP A 327 2.53 17.52 18.06
N ALA A 328 3.19 16.53 17.44
CA ALA A 328 4.12 15.65 18.16
C ALA A 328 5.31 16.43 18.74
N GLN A 329 5.90 17.35 17.98
CA GLN A 329 6.96 18.25 18.46
C GLN A 329 6.49 19.10 19.65
N SER A 330 5.26 19.63 19.60
CA SER A 330 4.71 20.43 20.69
C SER A 330 4.56 19.62 21.98
N ASN A 331 4.13 18.36 21.88
CA ASN A 331 4.05 17.45 23.03
C ASN A 331 5.45 17.11 23.58
N LEU A 332 6.44 16.86 22.71
CA LEU A 332 7.83 16.63 23.13
C LEU A 332 8.43 17.86 23.83
N ALA A 333 8.16 19.06 23.33
CA ALA A 333 8.61 20.31 23.96
C ALA A 333 7.99 20.51 25.34
N TYR A 334 6.70 20.20 25.50
CA TYR A 334 6.04 20.20 26.80
C TYR A 334 6.68 19.18 27.76
N ALA A 335 6.89 17.94 27.29
CA ALA A 335 7.52 16.89 28.09
C ALA A 335 8.94 17.27 28.52
N TYR A 336 9.74 17.85 27.62
CA TYR A 336 11.07 18.37 27.93
C TYR A 336 11.04 19.36 29.11
N LYS A 337 10.16 20.36 29.04
CA LYS A 337 10.03 21.36 30.12
C LYS A 337 9.70 20.69 31.46
N LYS A 338 8.76 19.74 31.46
CA LYS A 338 8.33 19.03 32.66
C LYS A 338 9.42 18.11 33.23
N MET A 339 10.07 17.32 32.38
CA MET A 339 11.18 16.46 32.80
C MET A 339 12.35 17.28 33.33
N LYS A 340 12.63 18.46 32.74
CA LYS A 340 13.66 19.38 33.24
C LYS A 340 13.32 19.91 34.65
N GLU A 341 12.08 20.32 34.88
CA GLU A 341 11.60 20.72 36.22
C GLU A 341 11.78 19.60 37.27
N GLN A 342 11.72 18.34 36.84
CA GLN A 342 11.91 17.15 37.68
C GLN A 342 13.38 16.70 37.78
N GLY A 343 14.34 17.41 37.18
CA GLY A 343 15.75 17.00 37.13
C GLY A 343 16.04 15.80 36.21
N LYS A 344 15.10 15.45 35.32
CA LYS A 344 15.15 14.31 34.39
C LYS A 344 15.58 14.70 32.96
N GLU A 345 16.31 15.80 32.81
CA GLU A 345 16.73 16.33 31.50
C GLU A 345 17.59 15.33 30.70
N GLU A 346 18.52 14.64 31.36
CA GLU A 346 19.39 13.64 30.72
C GLU A 346 18.59 12.43 30.19
N GLN A 347 17.57 12.00 30.92
CA GLN A 347 16.69 10.89 30.52
C GLN A 347 15.91 11.25 29.25
N PHE A 348 15.38 12.48 29.17
CA PHE A 348 14.69 12.96 27.97
C PHE A 348 15.57 12.87 26.71
N PHE A 349 16.81 13.39 26.79
CA PHE A 349 17.75 13.31 25.66
C PHE A 349 18.20 11.89 25.34
N THR A 350 18.31 11.02 26.35
CA THR A 350 18.59 9.59 26.15
C THR A 350 17.48 8.92 25.34
N ILE A 351 16.20 9.21 25.65
CA ILE A 351 15.05 8.66 24.91
C ILE A 351 15.04 9.15 23.45
N LEU A 352 15.30 10.45 23.22
CA LEU A 352 15.41 11.00 21.86
C LEU A 352 16.50 10.30 21.06
N LYS A 353 17.68 10.12 21.65
CA LYS A 353 18.82 9.42 21.03
C LYS A 353 18.47 7.97 20.69
N ASN A 354 17.81 7.25 21.61
CA ASN A 354 17.37 5.86 21.37
C ASN A 354 16.37 5.75 20.22
N ASN A 355 15.60 6.81 19.97
CA ASN A 355 14.68 6.94 18.84
C ASN A 355 15.31 7.59 17.60
N ASN A 356 16.63 7.78 17.55
CA ASN A 356 17.36 8.40 16.43
C ASN A 356 16.92 9.85 16.11
N ILE A 357 16.47 10.61 17.11
CA ILE A 357 16.11 12.02 16.97
C ILE A 357 17.27 12.89 17.47
N SER A 358 17.76 13.78 16.61
CA SER A 358 18.79 14.76 16.96
C SER A 358 18.21 15.89 17.81
N ALA A 359 18.84 16.21 18.93
CA ALA A 359 18.45 17.28 19.85
C ALA A 359 18.96 18.69 19.45
N LYS A 360 19.50 18.83 18.23
CA LYS A 360 20.08 20.09 17.72
C LYS A 360 19.05 21.02 17.10
#